data_AF-A0A7W2BJA5-F1
#
_entry.id   AF-A0A7W2BJA5-F1
#
_cell.length_a   1.000
_cell.length_b   1.000
_cell.length_c   1.000
_cell.angle_alpha   90.00
_cell.angle_beta   90.00
_cell.angle_gamma   90.00
#
_symmetry.space_group_name_H-M   'P 1'
#
loop_
_entity.id
_entity.type
_entity.pdbx_description
1 polymer ?
#
loop_
_entity_poly.entity_id
_entity_poly.type
_entity_poly.pdbx_seq_one_letter_code
_entity_poly.pdbx_strand_id
1 'polypeptide(L)'
;MVDNFPINSIRDVKSGAFDISGPFNDEAVTFAGKQLTLNAIESGIARPLWKDARFHYAFNCAAVTCPNLLRTAFTGATLNKQLDNAARA
;
A
#
# COMPACT_ATOMS: atom_id res chain seq x y z
N MET A 1 -5.04 -4.80 19.16
CA MET A 1 -6.48 -4.69 18.81
C MET A 1 -6.55 -4.00 17.46
N VAL A 2 -7.54 -4.30 16.62
CA VAL A 2 -7.72 -3.63 15.33
C VAL A 2 -8.87 -2.66 15.53
N ASP A 3 -8.56 -1.37 15.62
CA ASP A 3 -9.48 -0.35 16.16
C ASP A 3 -10.77 -0.17 15.34
N ASN A 4 -10.75 -0.62 14.09
CA ASN A 4 -11.88 -0.51 13.15
C ASN A 4 -12.53 -1.87 12.83
N PHE A 5 -12.24 -2.95 13.55
CA PHE A 5 -12.86 -4.24 13.27
C PHE A 5 -14.20 -4.40 14.04
N PRO A 6 -15.29 -4.88 13.41
CA PRO A 6 -15.43 -5.30 12.01
C PRO A 6 -15.83 -4.14 11.07
N ILE A 7 -15.28 -4.14 9.85
CA ILE A 7 -15.62 -3.24 8.73
C ILE A 7 -15.86 -4.05 7.46
N ASN A 8 -16.74 -3.57 6.59
CA ASN A 8 -17.06 -4.24 5.33
C ASN A 8 -16.05 -3.87 4.22
N SER A 9 -15.48 -2.67 4.30
CA SER A 9 -14.51 -2.15 3.33
C SER A 9 -13.46 -1.31 4.03
N ILE A 10 -12.23 -1.33 3.51
CA ILE A 10 -11.18 -0.40 3.96
C ILE A 10 -11.57 1.08 3.75
N ARG A 11 -12.48 1.35 2.80
CA ARG A 11 -13.02 2.71 2.54
C ARG A 11 -13.97 3.19 3.65
N ASP A 12 -14.42 2.29 4.52
CA ASP A 12 -15.26 2.63 5.68
C ASP A 12 -14.42 3.22 6.83
N VAL A 13 -13.09 3.03 6.80
CA VAL A 13 -12.17 3.70 7.70
C VAL A 13 -12.02 5.15 7.23
N LYS A 14 -12.72 6.06 7.91
CA LYS A 14 -12.75 7.48 7.58
C LYS A 14 -11.94 8.31 8.56
N SER A 15 -11.13 9.20 8.04
CA SER A 15 -10.42 10.20 8.86
C SER A 15 -11.03 11.60 8.80
N GLY A 16 -12.15 11.75 8.09
CA GLY A 16 -12.92 12.99 8.04
C GLY A 16 -14.27 12.81 7.36
N ALA A 17 -15.16 13.81 7.52
CA ALA A 17 -16.54 13.77 7.00
C ALA A 17 -16.62 13.64 5.46
N PHE A 18 -15.57 14.05 4.75
CA PHE A 18 -15.47 14.04 3.28
C PHE A 18 -14.55 12.94 2.74
N ASP A 19 -14.08 12.04 3.60
CA ASP A 19 -13.26 10.93 3.14
C ASP A 19 -14.12 9.91 2.40
N ILE A 20 -13.90 9.83 1.08
CA ILE A 20 -14.54 8.89 0.16
C ILE A 20 -13.59 7.80 -0.29
N SER A 21 -12.29 7.96 -0.08
CA SER A 21 -11.25 7.04 -0.59
C SER A 21 -10.73 6.10 0.49
N GLY A 22 -11.09 6.34 1.75
CA GLY A 22 -10.54 5.63 2.90
C GLY A 22 -9.17 6.19 3.28
N PRO A 23 -8.42 5.48 4.14
CA PRO A 23 -7.31 6.05 4.89
C PRO A 23 -6.05 6.35 4.04
N PHE A 24 -6.10 6.08 2.73
CA PHE A 24 -4.94 6.20 1.84
C PHE A 24 -4.50 7.65 1.60
N ASN A 25 -5.39 8.61 1.80
CA ASN A 25 -5.10 10.05 1.69
C ASN A 25 -4.74 10.68 3.04
N ASP A 26 -4.73 9.91 4.12
CA ASP A 26 -4.33 10.40 5.43
C ASP A 26 -2.82 10.47 5.54
N GLU A 27 -2.37 11.32 6.46
CA GLU A 27 -0.96 11.44 6.79
C GLU A 27 -0.48 10.12 7.44
N ALA A 28 0.31 9.35 6.68
CA ALA A 28 0.75 8.03 7.09
C ALA A 28 2.17 8.06 7.67
N VAL A 29 3.05 8.91 7.11
CA VAL A 29 4.45 9.00 7.53
C VAL A 29 5.02 10.40 7.29
N THR A 30 5.89 10.85 8.19
CA THR A 30 6.71 12.04 7.96
C THR A 30 8.12 11.61 7.55
N PHE A 31 8.55 12.02 6.36
CA PHE A 31 9.90 11.77 5.84
C PHE A 31 10.56 13.07 5.39
N ALA A 32 11.77 13.33 5.86
CA ALA A 32 12.53 14.55 5.56
C ALA A 32 11.71 15.85 5.79
N GLY A 33 10.90 15.88 6.85
CA GLY A 33 10.06 17.04 7.19
C GLY A 33 8.81 17.21 6.32
N LYS A 34 8.53 16.28 5.40
CA LYS A 34 7.30 16.25 4.59
C LYS A 34 6.36 15.17 5.09
N GLN A 35 5.11 15.54 5.29
CA GLN A 35 4.05 14.59 5.56
C GLN A 35 3.63 13.93 4.25
N LEU A 36 3.64 12.60 4.23
CA LEU A 36 3.33 11.80 3.06
C LEU A 36 2.15 10.88 3.37
N THR A 37 1.23 10.85 2.42
CA THR A 37 0.10 9.91 2.40
C THR A 37 0.49 8.65 1.65
N LEU A 38 -0.22 7.54 1.87
CA LEU A 38 0.04 6.30 1.13
C LEU A 38 -0.13 6.50 -0.38
N ASN A 39 -1.15 7.26 -0.78
CA ASN A 39 -1.39 7.62 -2.18
C ASN A 39 -0.26 8.49 -2.76
N ALA A 40 0.28 9.44 -1.99
CA ALA A 40 1.40 10.27 -2.43
C ALA A 40 2.69 9.45 -2.61
N ILE A 41 2.93 8.47 -1.73
CA ILE A 41 4.07 7.55 -1.85
C ILE A 41 3.93 6.71 -3.12
N GLU A 42 2.77 6.12 -3.36
CA GLU A 42 2.55 5.27 -4.53
C GLU A 42 2.65 6.08 -5.83
N SER A 43 1.86 7.15 -5.95
CA SER A 43 1.72 7.89 -7.20
C SER A 43 2.87 8.85 -7.49
N GLY A 44 3.42 9.49 -6.46
CA GLY A 44 4.43 10.55 -6.59
C GLY A 44 5.87 10.05 -6.51
N ILE A 45 6.12 8.93 -5.82
CA ILE A 45 7.49 8.42 -5.58
C ILE A 45 7.68 7.07 -6.24
N ALA A 46 6.87 6.07 -5.88
CA ALA A 46 7.08 4.69 -6.33
C ALA A 46 6.87 4.51 -7.83
N ARG A 47 5.73 4.95 -8.38
CA ARG A 47 5.40 4.79 -9.81
C ARG A 47 6.37 5.48 -10.77
N PRO A 48 6.83 6.72 -10.51
CA PRO A 48 7.82 7.37 -11.40
C PRO A 48 9.22 6.78 -11.30
N LEU A 49 9.63 6.33 -10.10
CA LEU A 49 10.98 5.80 -9.87
C LEU A 49 11.12 4.35 -10.36
N TRP A 50 10.11 3.52 -10.14
CA TRP A 50 10.15 2.10 -10.46
C TRP A 50 9.28 1.80 -11.68
N LYS A 51 9.92 1.63 -12.83
CA LYS A 51 9.28 1.18 -14.08
C LYS A 51 9.13 -0.35 -14.11
N ASP A 52 8.69 -0.94 -12.99
CA ASP A 52 8.55 -2.39 -12.82
C ASP A 52 7.13 -2.71 -12.37
N ALA A 53 6.35 -3.37 -13.22
CA ALA A 53 4.97 -3.74 -12.92
C ALA A 53 4.83 -4.64 -11.68
N ARG A 54 5.92 -5.31 -11.25
CA ARG A 54 5.91 -6.16 -10.05
C ARG A 54 5.77 -5.34 -8.76
N PHE A 55 5.93 -4.02 -8.79
CA PHE A 55 5.79 -3.19 -7.58
C PHE A 55 4.40 -3.32 -6.92
N HIS A 56 3.34 -3.60 -7.70
CA HIS A 56 1.98 -3.82 -7.18
C HIS A 56 1.85 -5.04 -6.25
N TYR A 57 2.83 -5.96 -6.26
CA TYR A 57 2.88 -7.07 -5.31
C TYR A 57 3.49 -6.67 -3.96
N ALA A 58 4.24 -5.57 -3.93
CA ALA A 58 4.78 -4.98 -2.70
C ALA A 58 3.88 -3.87 -2.14
N PHE A 59 3.15 -3.17 -3.01
CA PHE A 59 2.19 -2.11 -2.67
C PHE A 59 0.76 -2.60 -2.93
N ASN A 60 0.07 -3.02 -1.87
CA ASN A 60 -1.29 -3.53 -1.97
C ASN A 60 -2.30 -2.40 -1.75
N CYS A 61 -3.23 -2.30 -2.69
CA CYS A 61 -4.32 -1.33 -2.71
C CYS A 61 -5.50 -1.66 -1.76
N ALA A 62 -5.40 -2.75 -0.99
CA ALA A 62 -6.42 -3.33 -0.11
C ALA A 62 -7.81 -3.52 -0.74
N ALA A 63 -7.90 -3.52 -2.07
CA ALA A 63 -9.07 -3.96 -2.81
C ALA A 63 -9.06 -5.49 -2.98
N VAL A 64 -10.24 -6.08 -3.10
CA VAL A 64 -10.41 -7.54 -3.31
C VAL A 64 -9.68 -8.04 -4.55
N THR A 65 -9.48 -7.17 -5.55
CA THR A 65 -8.78 -7.48 -6.80
C THR A 65 -7.25 -7.35 -6.70
N CYS A 66 -6.71 -6.88 -5.57
CA CYS A 66 -5.27 -6.73 -5.40
C CYS A 66 -4.62 -8.10 -5.13
N PRO A 67 -3.38 -8.33 -5.57
CA PRO A 67 -2.71 -9.60 -5.37
C PRO A 67 -2.44 -9.87 -3.88
N ASN A 68 -2.38 -11.15 -3.52
CA ASN A 68 -2.11 -11.57 -2.15
C ASN A 68 -0.75 -11.04 -1.67
N LEU A 69 -0.77 -10.37 -0.52
CA LEU A 69 0.46 -9.93 0.15
C LEU A 69 1.24 -11.14 0.66
N LEU A 70 2.56 -11.10 0.48
CA LEU A 70 3.45 -12.06 1.10
C LEU A 70 3.35 -11.96 2.63
N ARG A 71 3.32 -13.11 3.30
CA ARG A 71 3.33 -13.18 4.78
C ARG A 71 4.69 -12.87 5.39
N THR A 72 5.71 -12.66 4.56
CA THR A 72 7.08 -12.36 4.97
C THR A 72 7.50 -11.00 4.44
N ALA A 73 8.28 -10.28 5.23
CA ALA A 73 8.82 -8.99 4.82
C ALA A 73 9.75 -9.14 3.59
N PHE A 74 9.72 -8.14 2.72
CA PHE A 74 10.69 -8.04 1.63
C PHE A 74 12.06 -7.67 2.20
N THR A 75 13.12 -8.32 1.74
CA THR A 75 14.51 -7.93 2.06
C THR A 75 15.26 -7.64 0.78
N GLY A 76 16.23 -6.71 0.82
CA GLY A 76 17.00 -6.34 -0.38
C GLY A 76 17.67 -7.54 -1.07
N ALA A 77 18.14 -8.52 -0.29
CA ALA A 77 18.77 -9.73 -0.81
C ALA A 77 17.79 -10.67 -1.55
N THR A 78 16.52 -10.68 -1.16
CA THR A 78 15.51 -11.61 -1.70
C THR A 78 14.43 -10.93 -2.54
N LEU A 79 14.49 -9.60 -2.68
CA LEU A 79 13.44 -8.77 -3.26
C LEU A 79 12.99 -9.26 -4.64
N ASN A 80 13.93 -9.42 -5.58
CA ASN A 80 13.61 -9.86 -6.94
C ASN A 80 12.89 -11.22 -6.96
N LYS A 81 13.41 -12.20 -6.20
CA LYS A 81 12.82 -13.53 -6.11
C LYS A 81 11.42 -13.49 -5.48
N GLN A 82 11.23 -12.67 -4.44
CA GLN A 82 9.93 -12.50 -3.79
C GLN A 82 8.90 -11.86 -4.74
N LEU A 83 9.30 -10.83 -5.49
CA LEU A 83 8.46 -10.16 -6.48
C LEU A 83 8.10 -11.09 -7.64
N ASP A 84 9.05 -11.87 -8.15
CA ASP A 84 8.80 -12.84 -9.23
C ASP A 84 7.84 -13.95 -8.80
N ASN A 85 7.99 -14.45 -7.57
CA ASN A 85 7.08 -15.46 -7.04
C ASN A 85 5.67 -14.89 -6.84
N ALA A 86 5.55 -13.67 -6.33
CA ALA A 86 4.26 -13.01 -6.15
C ALA A 86 3.55 -12.76 -7.50
N ALA A 87 4.30 -12.48 -8.56
CA ALA A 87 3.76 -12.29 -9.91
C ALA A 87 3.32 -13.57 -10.62
N ARG A 88 3.71 -14.74 -10.13
CA ARG A 88 3.38 -16.06 -10.70
C ARG A 88 2.30 -16.81 -9.93
N ALA A 89 1.97 -16.35 -8.72
CA ALA A 89 0.99 -16.98 -7.83
C ALA A 89 -0.45 -16.64 -8.27
#